data_AF-A0A2N5HCS5-F1
#
_entry.id   AF-A0A2N5HCS5-F1
#
_cell.length_a   1.000
_cell.length_b   1.000
_cell.length_c   1.000
_cell.angle_alpha   90.00
_cell.angle_beta   90.00
_cell.angle_gamma   90.00
#
_symmetry.space_group_name_H-M   'P 1'
#
loop_
_entity.id
_entity.type
_entity.pdbx_description
1 polymer ?
#
loop_
_entity_poly.entity_id
_entity_poly.type
_entity_poly.pdbx_seq_one_letter_code
_entity_poly.pdbx_strand_id
1 'polypeptide(L)' 'MRNLLRDAVQLKKKNLINKLIKLGIYKKNNKHLYELTLSELENEYIYMNTNGLVSNIKER' A
#
# COMPACT_ATOMS: atom_id res chain seq x y z
N MET A 1 2.01 -10.52 -26.60
CA MET A 1 1.64 -11.31 -25.40
C MET A 1 1.23 -10.33 -24.31
N ARG A 2 0.05 -10.50 -23.70
CA ARG A 2 -0.46 -9.55 -22.70
C ARG A 2 0.18 -9.87 -21.35
N ASN A 3 0.98 -8.96 -20.80
CA ASN A 3 1.56 -9.10 -19.46
C ASN A 3 0.48 -8.88 -18.38
N LEU A 4 -0.47 -9.82 -18.27
CA LEU A 4 -1.56 -9.79 -17.29
C LEU A 4 -1.05 -9.56 -15.85
N LEU A 5 0.10 -10.14 -15.49
CA LEU A 5 0.71 -9.90 -14.17
C LEU A 5 1.10 -8.43 -13.98
N ARG A 6 1.60 -7.77 -15.02
CA ARG A 6 2.10 -6.40 -14.96
C ARG A 6 0.94 -5.40 -14.91
N ASP A 7 -0.18 -5.72 -15.56
CA ASP A 7 -1.45 -5.02 -15.44
C ASP A 7 -2.06 -5.20 -14.04
N ALA A 8 -2.12 -6.43 -13.53
CA ALA A 8 -2.65 -6.71 -12.19
C ALA A 8 -1.84 -5.98 -11.10
N VAL A 9 -0.51 -5.93 -11.24
CA VAL A 9 0.37 -5.19 -10.33
C VAL A 9 0.16 -3.67 -10.43
N GLN A 10 0.00 -3.12 -11.64
CA GLN A 10 -0.32 -1.69 -11.80
C GLN A 10 -1.71 -1.34 -11.24
N LEU A 11 -2.69 -2.21 -11.45
CA LEU A 11 -4.04 -2.03 -10.94
C LEU A 11 -4.04 -2.05 -9.40
N LYS A 12 -3.30 -3.00 -8.80
CA LYS A 12 -3.06 -3.02 -7.36
C LYS A 12 -2.41 -1.72 -6.88
N LYS A 13 -1.38 -1.21 -7.57
CA LYS A 13 -0.74 0.08 -7.24
C LYS A 13 -1.77 1.21 -7.16
N LYS A 14 -2.56 1.37 -8.22
CA LYS A 14 -3.58 2.42 -8.30
C LYS A 14 -4.63 2.27 -7.21
N ASN A 15 -5.09 1.04 -6.95
CA ASN A 15 -6.05 0.76 -5.88
C ASN A 15 -5.48 1.08 -4.49
N LEU A 16 -4.22 0.74 -4.23
CA LEU A 16 -3.52 1.05 -3.00
C LEU A 16 -3.42 2.55 -2.77
N ILE A 17 -2.99 3.32 -3.78
CA ILE A 17 -2.94 4.78 -3.71
C ILE A 17 -4.33 5.34 -3.41
N ASN A 18 -5.36 4.88 -4.13
CA ASN A 18 -6.72 5.37 -3.94
C ASN A 18 -7.29 5.01 -2.55
N LYS A 19 -6.95 3.84 -2.00
CA LYS A 19 -7.30 3.45 -0.63
C LYS A 19 -6.58 4.32 0.41
N LEU A 20 -5.29 4.58 0.23
CA LEU A 20 -4.51 5.43 1.13
C LEU A 20 -5.05 6.87 1.13
N ILE A 21 -5.36 7.41 -0.05
CA ILE A 21 -6.05 8.70 -0.22
C ILE A 21 -7.39 8.72 0.53
N LYS A 22 -8.21 7.66 0.38
CA LYS A 22 -9.48 7.53 1.12
C LYS A 22 -9.31 7.43 2.63
N LEU A 23 -8.21 6.88 3.12
CA LEU A 23 -7.86 6.82 4.54
C LEU A 23 -7.36 8.17 5.09
N GLY A 24 -7.27 9.21 4.25
CA GLY A 24 -6.77 10.53 4.64
C GLY A 24 -5.25 10.66 4.54
N ILE A 25 -4.57 9.65 3.98
CA ILE A 25 -3.14 9.68 3.72
C ILE A 25 -2.96 10.15 2.29
N TYR A 26 -2.43 11.36 2.11
CA TYR A 26 -2.19 11.96 0.79
C TYR A 26 -0.69 12.05 0.46
N LYS A 27 0.12 12.09 1.52
CA LYS A 27 1.56 12.29 1.45
C LYS A 27 2.21 11.60 2.64
N LYS A 28 3.28 10.84 2.39
CA LYS A 28 4.12 10.28 3.44
C LYS A 28 5.44 11.00 3.39
N ASN A 29 5.88 11.57 4.51
CA ASN A 29 7.22 12.14 4.65
C ASN A 29 7.56 13.22 3.59
N ASN A 30 6.63 14.15 3.35
CA ASN A 30 6.72 15.20 2.31
C ASN A 30 6.78 14.71 0.85
N LYS A 31 6.61 13.41 0.59
CA LYS A 31 6.48 12.86 -0.77
C LYS A 31 5.05 12.45 -1.06
N HIS A 32 4.62 12.66 -2.30
CA HIS A 32 3.31 12.21 -2.75
C HIS A 32 3.25 10.68 -2.80
N LEU A 33 2.08 10.07 -2.58
CA LEU A 33 1.91 8.61 -2.72
C LEU A 33 2.29 8.09 -4.11
N TYR A 34 2.23 8.93 -5.13
CA TYR A 34 2.68 8.62 -6.48
C TYR A 34 4.21 8.55 -6.60
N GLU A 35 4.93 9.30 -5.77
CA GLU A 35 6.39 9.24 -5.66
C GLU A 35 6.86 8.06 -4.81
N LEU A 36 5.97 7.45 -4.03
CA LEU A 36 6.26 6.22 -3.31
C LEU A 36 6.26 5.01 -4.26
N THR A 37 7.21 4.12 -4.01
CA THR A 37 7.31 2.84 -4.73
C THR A 37 6.12 1.95 -4.37
N LEU A 38 5.72 1.05 -5.28
CA LEU A 38 4.66 0.06 -5.00
C LEU A 38 4.87 -0.66 -3.66
N SER A 39 6.11 -1.10 -3.40
CA SER A 39 6.45 -1.78 -2.15
C SER A 39 6.28 -0.90 -0.91
N GLU A 40 6.48 0.42 -1.01
CA GLU A 40 6.25 1.33 0.12
C GLU A 40 4.76 1.52 0.38
N LEU A 41 3.95 1.65 -0.68
CA LEU A 41 2.49 1.72 -0.58
C LEU A 41 1.92 0.41 -0.03
N GLU A 42 2.40 -0.74 -0.51
CA GLU A 42 2.02 -2.06 -0.01
C GLU A 42 2.43 -2.22 1.45
N ASN A 43 3.64 -1.84 1.84
CA ASN A 43 4.05 -1.88 3.25
C ASN A 43 3.19 -0.97 4.12
N GLU A 44 2.86 0.25 3.68
CA GLU A 44 1.96 1.13 4.43
C GLU A 44 0.57 0.52 4.58
N TYR A 45 0.02 0.00 3.50
CA TYR A 45 -1.31 -0.59 3.53
C TYR A 45 -1.33 -1.88 4.35
N ILE A 46 -0.30 -2.72 4.24
CA ILE A 46 -0.13 -3.89 5.09
C ILE A 46 -0.02 -3.41 6.52
N TYR A 47 0.84 -2.44 6.85
CA TYR A 47 0.97 -1.90 8.20
C TYR A 47 -0.36 -1.37 8.74
N MET A 48 -1.08 -0.54 7.98
CA MET A 48 -2.41 -0.01 8.31
C MET A 48 -3.45 -1.12 8.49
N ASN A 49 -3.47 -2.12 7.61
CA ASN A 49 -4.39 -3.27 7.65
C ASN A 49 -4.01 -4.27 8.76
N THR A 50 -2.72 -4.40 9.04
CA THR A 50 -2.09 -5.27 10.04
C THR A 50 -2.06 -4.64 11.42
N ASN A 51 -2.35 -3.34 11.59
CA ASN A 51 -2.70 -2.80 12.90
C ASN A 51 -3.96 -3.47 13.49
N GLY A 52 -4.74 -4.22 12.69
CA GLY A 52 -5.75 -5.17 13.16
C GLY A 52 -5.25 -6.59 13.47
N LEU A 53 -3.99 -6.95 13.16
CA LEU A 53 -3.39 -8.30 13.31
C LEU A 53 -2.11 -8.34 14.17
N VAL A 54 -1.43 -7.21 14.40
CA VAL A 54 -0.20 -7.10 15.23
C VAL A 54 -0.48 -7.16 16.74
N SER A 55 -1.72 -7.43 17.14
CA SER A 55 -2.02 -7.83 18.53
C SER A 55 -1.48 -9.23 18.88
N ASN A 56 -1.00 -10.05 17.91
CA ASN A 56 -0.77 -11.48 18.16
C ASN A 56 0.58 -12.07 17.69
N ILE A 57 1.59 -11.27 17.31
CA ILE A 57 2.88 -11.81 16.82
C ILE A 57 4.12 -11.16 17.45
N LYS A 58 3.97 -10.50 18.61
CA LYS A 58 5.14 -10.03 19.39
C LYS A 58 5.29 -10.68 20.77
N GLU A 59 4.71 -11.86 20.94
CA GLU A 59 5.00 -12.77 22.05
C GLU A 59 5.30 -14.16 21.47
N ARG A 60 6.54 -14.37 21.03
CA ARG A 60 7.30 -15.64 21.15
C ARG A 60 8.79 -15.36 21.03
#